data_AF-A0A9E5ZHT1-F1
#
_entry.id   AF-A0A9E5ZHT1-F1
#
_cell.length_a   1.000
_cell.length_b   1.000
_cell.length_c   1.000
_cell.angle_alpha   90.00
_cell.angle_beta   90.00
_cell.angle_gamma   90.00
#
_symmetry.space_group_name_H-M   'P 1'
#
loop_
_entity.id
_entity.type
_entity.pdbx_description
1 polymer ?
#
loop_
_entity_poly.entity_id
_entity_poly.type
_entity_poly.pdbx_seq_one_letter_code
_entity_poly.pdbx_strand_id
1 'polypeptide(L)' 'MDKHKDIPNSWKQMALEDISKKITDGSHNPPKKIKSGIPMLSARNIHNNKIDFDSVRYISEFDYKNEDFLKLLISFI' A
#
# COMPACT_ATOMS: atom_id res chain seq x y z
N MET A 1 31.13 11.15 -2.56
CA MET A 1 31.43 11.04 -1.11
C MET A 1 30.30 10.22 -0.51
N ASP A 2 30.62 9.00 -0.09
CA ASP A 2 29.62 7.96 0.21
C ASP A 2 28.92 8.23 1.54
N LYS A 3 27.59 8.38 1.55
CA LYS A 3 26.81 8.85 2.71
C LYS A 3 26.47 7.75 3.72
N HIS A 4 27.09 6.58 3.62
CA HIS A 4 26.62 5.35 4.29
C HIS A 4 27.38 4.93 5.56
N LYS A 5 28.18 5.81 6.17
CA LYS A 5 29.21 5.36 7.12
C LYS A 5 28.84 5.15 8.59
N ASP A 6 27.62 5.46 9.04
CA ASP A 6 27.27 5.36 10.47
C ASP A 6 25.97 4.57 10.72
N ILE A 7 25.95 3.27 10.42
CA ILE A 7 24.93 2.35 10.96
C ILE A 7 25.58 1.40 11.98
N PRO A 8 24.88 0.99 13.06
CA PRO A 8 25.43 0.05 14.03
C PRO A 8 25.87 -1.26 13.35
N ASN A 9 26.94 -1.89 13.84
CA ASN A 9 27.48 -3.14 13.26
C ASN A 9 26.46 -4.30 13.22
N SER A 10 25.42 -4.25 14.05
CA SER A 10 24.32 -5.25 14.04
C SER A 10 23.27 -5.00 12.96
N TRP A 11 23.29 -3.84 12.28
CA TRP A 11 22.33 -3.47 11.26
C TRP A 11 22.86 -3.81 9.87
N LYS A 12 21.98 -4.33 9.03
CA LYS A 12 22.25 -4.60 7.63
C LYS A 12 21.44 -3.63 6.77
N GLN A 13 22.10 -2.97 5.83
CA GLN A 13 21.42 -2.23 4.78
C GLN A 13 20.79 -3.23 3.79
N MET A 14 19.50 -3.10 3.53
CA MET A 14 18.74 -3.96 2.62
C MET A 14 17.85 -3.11 1.73
N ALA A 15 17.55 -3.60 0.53
CA ALA A 15 16.54 -2.97 -0.31
C ALA A 15 15.15 -3.28 0.25
N LEU A 16 14.18 -2.37 0.06
CA LEU A 16 12.81 -2.58 0.54
C LEU A 16 12.16 -3.81 -0.10
N GLU A 17 12.52 -4.11 -1.35
CA GLU A 17 12.08 -5.30 -2.09
C GLU A 17 12.52 -6.61 -1.42
N ASP A 18 13.67 -6.63 -0.74
CA ASP A 18 14.17 -7.83 -0.05
C ASP A 18 13.37 -8.17 1.20
N ILE A 19 12.70 -7.18 1.80
CA ILE A 19 12.00 -7.30 3.09
C ILE A 19 10.48 -7.12 2.98
N SER A 20 9.98 -6.88 1.77
CA SER A 20 8.56 -6.61 1.52
C SER A 20 7.99 -7.65 0.56
N LYS A 21 6.77 -8.13 0.83
CA LYS A 21 6.10 -9.05 -0.10
C LYS A 21 5.56 -8.33 -1.35
N LYS A 22 5.22 -7.04 -1.22
CA LYS A 22 4.63 -6.22 -2.28
C LYS A 22 4.83 -4.75 -1.94
N ILE A 23 5.31 -3.97 -2.91
CA ILE A 23 5.37 -2.51 -2.86
C ILE A 23 4.74 -2.02 -4.15
N THR A 24 3.68 -1.24 -4.04
CA THR A 24 2.90 -0.77 -5.18
C THR A 24 2.20 0.53 -4.79
N ASP A 25 1.79 1.31 -5.78
CA ASP A 25 1.01 2.52 -5.62
C ASP A 25 -0.49 2.22 -5.38
N GLY A 26 -1.22 3.27 -5.02
CA GLY A 26 -2.68 3.21 -4.86
C GLY A 26 -3.42 3.30 -6.20
N SER A 27 -4.71 2.95 -6.21
CA SER A 27 -5.51 3.07 -7.44
C SER A 27 -5.70 4.54 -7.84
N HIS A 28 -5.35 4.89 -9.09
CA HIS A 28 -5.61 6.21 -9.66
C HIS A 28 -7.10 6.43 -9.99
N ASN A 29 -7.83 5.34 -10.28
CA ASN A 29 -9.26 5.36 -10.60
C ASN A 29 -10.00 4.37 -9.69
N PRO A 30 -10.16 4.70 -8.40
CA PRO A 30 -10.66 3.75 -7.43
C PRO A 30 -12.10 3.33 -7.73
N PRO A 31 -12.49 2.09 -7.41
CA PRO A 31 -13.82 1.55 -7.69
C PRO A 31 -14.95 2.38 -7.05
N LYS A 32 -16.22 2.12 -7.41
CA LYS A 32 -17.35 2.86 -6.83
C LYS A 32 -17.48 2.56 -5.33
N LYS A 33 -17.81 3.59 -4.55
CA LYS A 33 -18.08 3.43 -3.11
C LYS A 33 -19.38 2.66 -2.90
N ILE A 34 -19.40 1.76 -1.94
CA ILE A 34 -20.60 1.05 -1.47
C ILE A 34 -20.81 1.27 0.03
N LYS A 35 -21.99 0.88 0.54
CA LYS A 35 -22.38 1.12 1.94
C LYS A 35 -21.62 0.24 2.93
N SER A 36 -21.28 -0.99 2.55
CA SER A 36 -20.56 -1.97 3.35
C SER A 36 -19.77 -2.89 2.44
N GLY A 37 -18.63 -3.42 2.91
CA GLY A 37 -17.76 -4.28 2.11
C GLY A 37 -16.33 -4.26 2.64
N ILE A 38 -15.36 -4.29 1.73
CA ILE A 38 -13.94 -4.22 2.06
C ILE A 38 -13.54 -2.76 2.24
N PRO A 39 -12.89 -2.38 3.37
CA PRO A 39 -12.44 -1.01 3.57
C PRO A 39 -11.28 -0.68 2.62
N MET A 40 -11.37 0.46 1.94
CA MET A 40 -10.32 0.97 1.06
C MET A 40 -9.74 2.24 1.65
N LEU A 41 -8.51 2.15 2.15
CA LEU A 41 -7.76 3.28 2.70
C LEU A 41 -7.26 4.22 1.61
N SER A 42 -7.13 5.49 1.96
CA SER A 42 -6.52 6.53 1.13
C SER A 42 -5.63 7.44 1.98
N ALA A 43 -4.93 8.38 1.34
CA ALA A 43 -4.13 9.38 2.07
C ALA A 43 -4.94 10.18 3.11
N ARG A 44 -6.27 10.31 2.93
CA ARG A 44 -7.16 10.98 3.89
C ARG A 44 -7.31 10.23 5.21
N ASN A 45 -7.02 8.93 5.22
CA ASN A 45 -7.12 8.08 6.40
C ASN A 45 -5.82 8.06 7.22
N ILE A 46 -4.86 8.95 6.95
CA ILE A 46 -3.61 9.03 7.69
C ILE A 46 -3.55 10.40 8.35
N HIS A 47 -3.55 10.42 9.68
CA HIS A 47 -3.47 11.65 10.45
C HIS A 47 -2.72 11.41 11.76
N ASN A 48 -1.93 12.40 12.20
CA ASN A 48 -1.23 12.36 13.49
C ASN A 48 -0.45 11.04 13.73
N ASN A 49 0.27 10.55 12.72
CA ASN A 49 1.01 9.27 12.74
C ASN A 49 0.14 8.03 13.05
N LYS A 50 -1.17 8.10 12.76
CA LYS A 50 -2.13 7.01 12.94
C LYS A 50 -2.92 6.79 11.65
N ILE A 51 -3.44 5.58 11.52
CA ILE A 51 -4.36 5.20 10.45
C ILE A 51 -5.78 5.23 11.02
N ASP A 52 -6.67 5.94 10.34
CA ASP A 52 -8.10 6.01 10.61
C ASP A 52 -8.83 4.87 9.89
N PHE A 53 -9.34 3.93 10.66
CA PHE A 53 -10.18 2.84 10.14
C PHE A 53 -11.68 3.09 10.32
N ASP A 54 -12.07 4.15 11.05
CA ASP A 54 -13.46 4.47 11.34
C ASP A 54 -14.10 5.23 10.17
N SER A 55 -13.34 6.12 9.52
CA SER A 55 -13.83 6.94 8.39
C SER A 55 -13.43 6.41 7.01
N VAL A 56 -13.59 5.10 6.81
CA VAL A 56 -13.20 4.43 5.56
C VAL A 56 -14.35 4.37 4.55
N ARG A 57 -13.98 4.40 3.26
CA ARG A 57 -14.89 4.03 2.18
C ARG A 57 -14.86 2.52 1.98
N TYR A 58 -15.98 1.94 1.58
CA TYR A 58 -16.04 0.52 1.24
C TYR A 58 -16.13 0.30 -0.26
N ILE A 59 -15.53 -0.81 -0.71
CA ILE A 59 -15.63 -1.36 -2.07
C ILE A 59 -16.11 -2.81 -2.02
N SER A 60 -16.59 -3.34 -3.13
CA SER A 60 -17.04 -4.74 -3.19
C SER A 60 -15.85 -5.70 -3.14
N GLU A 61 -16.07 -6.95 -2.74
CA GLU A 61 -15.03 -7.99 -2.82
C GLU A 61 -14.55 -8.23 -4.26
N PHE A 62 -15.45 -8.10 -5.23
CA PHE A 62 -15.11 -8.19 -6.65
C PHE A 62 -14.15 -7.09 -7.06
N ASP A 63 -14.44 -5.84 -6.70
CA ASP A 63 -13.58 -4.70 -6.98
C ASP A 63 -12.22 -4.82 -6.28
N TYR A 64 -12.19 -5.30 -5.04
CA TYR A 64 -10.94 -5.56 -4.30
C TYR A 64 -10.07 -6.59 -5.03
N LYS A 65 -10.66 -7.72 -5.45
CA LYS A 65 -9.93 -8.77 -6.19
C LYS A 65 -9.41 -8.25 -7.53
N ASN A 66 -10.20 -7.45 -8.24
CA ASN A 66 -9.77 -6.85 -9.50
C ASN A 66 -8.62 -5.86 -9.32
N GLU A 67 -8.69 -4.99 -8.31
CA GLU A 67 -7.60 -4.06 -7.96
C GLU A 67 -6.31 -4.81 -7.61
N ASP A 68 -6.39 -5.92 -6.88
CA ASP A 68 -5.21 -6.71 -6.54
C ASP A 68 -4.62 -7.44 -7.76
N PHE A 69 -5.49 -7.96 -8.63
CA PHE A 69 -5.11 -8.68 -9.85
C PHE A 69 -4.55 -7.78 -10.96
N LEU A 70 -5.17 -6.60 -11.21
CA LEU A 70 -4.67 -5.64 -12.21
C LEU A 70 -3.25 -5.16 -11.89
N LYS A 71 -2.93 -5.02 -10.59
CA LYS A 71 -1.58 -4.68 -10.14
C LYS A 71 -0.56 -5.80 -10.36
N LEU A 72 -0.99 -7.05 -10.39
CA LEU A 72 -0.11 -8.16 -10.77
C LEU A 72 0.18 -8.16 -12.27
N LEU A 73 -0.78 -7.75 -13.11
CA LEU A 73 -0.64 -7.71 -14.56
C LEU A 73 0.33 -6.64 -15.06
N ILE A 74 0.34 -5.45 -14.44
CA ILE A 74 1.26 -4.36 -14.81
C ILE A 74 2.71 -4.73 -14.48
N SER A 75 2.96 -5.68 -13.56
CA SER A 75 4.31 -6.13 -13.23
C SER A 75 4.95 -7.06 -14.29
N PHE A 76 4.22 -7.42 -15.36
CA PHE A 76 4.69 -8.32 -16.43
C PHE A 76 4.74 -7.66 -17.83
N ILE A 77 4.62 -6.33 -17.92
CA ILE A 77 4.81 -5.55 -19.15
C ILE A 77 5.90 -4.51 -18.90
#